data_AF-A0A7C3KLL1-F1
#
_entry.id   AF-A0A7C3KLL1-F1
#
_cell.length_a   1.000
_cell.length_b   1.000
_cell.length_c   1.000
_cell.angle_alpha   90.00
_cell.angle_beta   90.00
_cell.angle_gamma   90.00
#
_symmetry.space_group_name_H-M   'P 1'
#
loop_
_entity.id
_entity.type
_entity.pdbx_description
1 polymer ?
#
loop_
_entity_poly.entity_id
_entity_poly.type
_entity_poly.pdbx_seq_one_letter_code
_entity_poly.pdbx_strand_id
1 'polypeptide(L)'
;MDALICVGGILFVGVLIIFFYLLNTARKKNSPPAAPGKKDYLPVYISLADKPLSIMQGMDKLRRDAQKMETAGDKWRWVPMIIFFAGVGLMLIDGILMLLGYSDFIFITGGLVLWVAAVVMARSLRRSDLQDFSPRYKGTKEILYTLRDDLRPNSTFLGHLDLTGAMLPTKVARTSKDAQDRTTEYFRDEWLALKAKLYDGNILRVSAIQKSKKRKSYWKRSRISGKMKMKPEKFKGTEHDLKVRIVANPEVYTIARASPTFKQGSSIGKYTIRQLNTEGGMITFIANSPFEEVEHENILQVLQSAYSLLQRKAA
;
A
#
# COMPACT_ATOMS: atom_id res chain seq x y z
N MET A 1 -8.75 -58.17 -2.00
CA MET A 1 -9.57 -57.03 -1.50
C MET A 1 -8.70 -55.92 -0.93
N ASP A 2 -7.60 -56.23 -0.23
CA ASP A 2 -6.74 -55.23 0.41
C ASP A 2 -6.10 -54.19 -0.53
N ALA A 3 -5.67 -54.60 -1.73
CA ALA A 3 -5.10 -53.67 -2.71
C ALA A 3 -6.09 -52.61 -3.21
N LEU A 4 -7.37 -52.98 -3.36
CA LEU A 4 -8.45 -52.06 -3.77
C LEU A 4 -8.77 -51.04 -2.67
N ILE A 5 -8.73 -51.48 -1.41
CA ILE A 5 -8.95 -50.61 -0.23
C ILE A 5 -7.80 -49.60 -0.10
N CYS A 6 -6.55 -50.03 -0.32
CA CYS A 6 -5.39 -49.13 -0.31
C CYS A 6 -5.44 -48.08 -1.43
N VAL A 7 -5.77 -48.48 -2.66
CA VAL A 7 -5.85 -47.54 -3.80
C VAL A 7 -7.01 -46.55 -3.62
N GLY A 8 -8.17 -47.01 -3.15
CA GLY A 8 -9.31 -46.14 -2.83
C GLY A 8 -9.00 -45.13 -1.72
N GLY A 9 -8.28 -45.56 -0.68
CA GLY A 9 -7.84 -44.67 0.40
C GLY A 9 -6.90 -43.55 -0.07
N ILE A 10 -5.92 -43.87 -0.93
CA ILE A 10 -4.99 -42.88 -1.49
C ILE A 10 -5.74 -41.86 -2.36
N LEU A 11 -6.67 -42.32 -3.20
CA LEU A 11 -7.49 -41.43 -4.03
C LEU A 11 -8.32 -40.48 -3.16
N PHE A 12 -9.00 -41.00 -2.14
CA PHE A 12 -9.80 -40.18 -1.22
C PHE A 12 -8.98 -39.09 -0.53
N VAL A 13 -7.77 -39.41 -0.06
CA VAL A 13 -6.86 -38.41 0.51
C VAL A 13 -6.46 -37.35 -0.53
N GLY A 14 -6.17 -37.76 -1.76
CA GLY A 14 -5.89 -36.85 -2.87
C GLY A 14 -7.04 -35.88 -3.17
N VAL A 15 -8.28 -36.40 -3.22
CA VAL A 15 -9.51 -35.60 -3.39
C VAL A 15 -9.65 -34.58 -2.27
N LEU A 16 -9.45 -34.99 -1.01
CA LEU A 16 -9.53 -34.10 0.14
C LEU A 16 -8.48 -32.99 0.09
N ILE A 17 -7.23 -33.30 -0.29
CA ILE A 17 -6.17 -32.30 -0.42
C ILE A 17 -6.54 -31.26 -1.48
N ILE A 18 -7.01 -31.70 -2.65
CA ILE A 18 -7.44 -30.78 -3.73
C ILE A 18 -8.64 -29.95 -3.27
N PHE A 19 -9.62 -30.58 -2.63
CA PHE A 19 -10.79 -29.90 -2.09
C PHE A 19 -10.41 -28.81 -1.09
N PHE A 20 -9.58 -29.11 -0.09
CA PHE A 20 -9.13 -28.11 0.88
C PHE A 20 -8.27 -27.03 0.24
N TYR A 21 -7.44 -27.37 -0.75
CA TYR A 21 -6.69 -26.40 -1.53
C TYR A 21 -7.62 -25.40 -2.23
N LEU A 22 -8.63 -25.90 -2.97
CA LEU A 22 -9.61 -25.08 -3.69
C LEU A 22 -10.52 -24.31 -2.73
N LEU A 23 -10.97 -24.92 -1.64
CA LEU A 23 -11.76 -24.23 -0.62
C LEU A 23 -10.98 -23.06 0.01
N ASN A 24 -9.69 -23.24 0.25
CA ASN A 24 -8.80 -22.17 0.72
C ASN A 24 -8.44 -21.17 -0.39
N THR A 25 -8.75 -21.43 -1.66
CA THR A 25 -8.70 -20.42 -2.74
C THR A 25 -10.01 -19.64 -2.81
N ALA A 26 -11.13 -20.32 -2.56
CA ALA A 26 -12.48 -19.75 -2.57
C ALA A 26 -12.72 -18.82 -1.37
N ARG A 27 -12.16 -19.16 -0.21
CA ARG A 27 -12.22 -18.30 0.97
C ARG A 27 -11.28 -17.11 0.81
N LYS A 28 -11.84 -15.89 0.91
CA LYS A 28 -11.08 -14.65 0.94
C LYS A 28 -10.03 -14.72 2.06
N LYS A 29 -8.77 -14.52 1.71
CA LYS A 29 -7.70 -14.42 2.69
C LYS A 29 -7.85 -13.07 3.38
N ASN A 30 -8.27 -13.07 4.65
CA ASN A 30 -8.05 -11.91 5.50
C ASN A 30 -6.53 -11.81 5.65
N SER A 31 -5.91 -10.84 4.98
CA SER A 31 -4.48 -10.61 5.09
C SER A 31 -4.16 -10.44 6.58
N PRO A 32 -3.31 -11.29 7.18
CA PRO A 32 -2.87 -11.05 8.55
C PRO A 32 -2.20 -9.69 8.61
N PRO A 33 -2.28 -8.94 9.74
CA PRO A 33 -1.63 -7.65 9.87
C PRO A 33 -0.15 -7.84 9.54
N ALA A 34 0.28 -7.29 8.40
CA ALA A 34 1.62 -7.56 7.92
C ALA A 34 2.63 -6.99 8.91
N ALA A 35 3.72 -7.73 9.12
CA ALA A 35 4.82 -7.29 9.95
C ALA A 35 5.29 -5.88 9.52
N PRO A 36 5.71 -5.02 10.46
CA PRO A 36 6.14 -3.65 10.17
C PRO A 36 7.17 -3.63 9.03
N GLY A 37 6.88 -2.84 8.00
CA GLY A 37 7.67 -2.75 6.77
C GLY A 37 7.40 -3.81 5.67
N LYS A 38 6.37 -4.65 5.77
CA LYS A 38 5.97 -5.60 4.69
C LYS A 38 4.49 -5.53 4.32
N LYS A 39 3.86 -4.36 4.46
CA LYS A 39 2.51 -4.15 3.91
C LYS A 39 2.65 -3.87 2.42
N ASP A 40 2.37 -4.89 1.60
CA ASP A 40 2.26 -4.73 0.16
C ASP A 40 0.89 -4.09 -0.13
N TYR A 41 0.92 -2.82 -0.50
CA TYR A 41 -0.26 -2.06 -0.90
C TYR A 41 -0.33 -1.96 -2.41
N LEU A 42 -1.55 -1.79 -2.93
CA LEU A 42 -1.74 -1.53 -4.35
C LEU A 42 -0.86 -0.35 -4.80
N PRO A 43 0.07 -0.55 -5.75
CA PRO A 43 0.95 0.51 -6.16
C PRO A 43 0.16 1.52 -7.00
N VAL A 44 -0.04 2.71 -6.45
CA VAL A 44 -0.81 3.78 -7.10
C VAL A 44 0.08 5.00 -7.26
N TYR A 45 0.14 5.54 -8.47
CA TYR A 45 0.73 6.84 -8.76
C TYR A 45 -0.34 7.74 -9.37
N ILE A 46 -0.55 8.91 -8.78
CA ILE A 46 -1.56 9.88 -9.23
C ILE A 46 -0.85 11.20 -9.51
N SER A 47 -0.98 11.71 -10.73
CA SER A 47 -0.59 13.09 -11.04
C SER A 47 -1.69 14.03 -10.57
N LEU A 48 -1.32 15.04 -9.80
CA LEU A 48 -2.20 16.10 -9.34
C LEU A 48 -1.98 17.29 -10.29
N ALA A 49 -2.76 17.39 -11.36
CA ALA A 49 -2.59 18.45 -12.36
C ALA A 49 -3.92 19.08 -12.80
N ASP A 50 -4.99 18.87 -12.02
CA ASP A 50 -6.35 19.25 -12.37
C ASP A 50 -7.06 19.91 -11.17
N LYS A 51 -8.32 20.29 -11.37
CA LYS A 51 -9.21 20.83 -10.34
C LYS A 51 -9.38 19.82 -9.20
N PRO A 52 -9.49 20.30 -7.95
CA PRO A 52 -9.66 19.43 -6.77
C PRO A 52 -10.77 18.39 -6.92
N LEU A 53 -11.93 18.80 -7.44
CA LEU A 53 -13.09 17.93 -7.62
C LEU A 53 -12.82 16.81 -8.61
N SER A 54 -12.19 17.11 -9.75
CA SER A 54 -11.82 16.10 -10.76
C SER A 54 -10.86 15.07 -10.19
N ILE A 55 -9.85 15.51 -9.43
CA ILE A 55 -8.88 14.62 -8.78
C ILE A 55 -9.59 13.69 -7.78
N MET A 56 -10.43 14.24 -6.90
CA MET A 56 -11.17 13.45 -5.91
C MET A 56 -12.15 12.47 -6.55
N GLN A 57 -12.86 12.88 -7.62
CA GLN A 57 -13.73 12.01 -8.39
C GLN A 57 -12.94 10.90 -9.08
N GLY A 58 -11.76 11.20 -9.61
CA GLY A 58 -10.82 10.23 -10.17
C GLY A 58 -10.38 9.21 -9.13
N MET A 59 -10.04 9.66 -7.92
CA MET A 59 -9.71 8.79 -6.79
C MET A 59 -10.89 7.90 -6.37
N ASP A 60 -12.12 8.43 -6.34
CA ASP A 60 -13.30 7.65 -6.02
C ASP A 60 -13.69 6.67 -7.12
N LYS A 61 -13.48 7.04 -8.38
CA LYS A 61 -13.65 6.15 -9.52
C LYS A 61 -12.65 4.99 -9.44
N LEU A 62 -11.36 5.27 -9.22
CA LEU A 62 -10.34 4.23 -9.08
C LEU A 62 -10.67 3.25 -7.95
N ARG A 63 -11.11 3.77 -6.80
CA ARG A 63 -11.52 2.92 -5.67
C ARG A 63 -12.73 2.06 -6.01
N ARG A 64 -13.76 2.64 -6.64
CA ARG A 64 -14.97 1.90 -7.06
C ARG A 64 -14.63 0.84 -8.11
N ASP A 65 -13.77 1.15 -9.07
CA ASP A 65 -13.37 0.21 -10.11
C ASP A 65 -12.56 -0.94 -9.52
N ALA A 66 -11.65 -0.67 -8.57
CA ALA A 66 -10.95 -1.71 -7.82
C ALA A 66 -11.91 -2.59 -7.01
N GLN A 67 -12.88 -2.00 -6.31
CA GLN A 67 -13.91 -2.75 -5.56
C GLN A 67 -14.81 -3.59 -6.49
N LYS A 68 -15.15 -3.09 -7.68
CA LYS A 68 -15.89 -3.86 -8.69
C LYS A 68 -15.07 -5.05 -9.18
N MET A 69 -13.77 -4.88 -9.41
CA MET A 69 -12.88 -5.96 -9.81
C MET A 69 -12.71 -7.00 -8.69
N GLU A 70 -12.61 -6.55 -7.43
CA GLU A 70 -12.53 -7.43 -6.27
C GLU A 70 -13.82 -8.25 -6.08
N THR A 71 -14.98 -7.60 -6.15
CA THR A 71 -16.29 -8.28 -6.04
C THR A 71 -16.56 -9.22 -7.22
N ALA A 72 -16.14 -8.87 -8.43
CA ALA A 72 -16.17 -9.78 -9.57
C ALA A 72 -15.23 -10.98 -9.32
N GLY A 73 -14.00 -10.73 -8.88
CA GLY A 73 -13.03 -11.76 -8.52
C GLY A 73 -13.55 -12.73 -7.46
N ASP A 74 -14.24 -12.22 -6.43
CA ASP A 74 -14.86 -13.04 -5.38
C ASP A 74 -15.91 -14.02 -5.93
N LYS A 75 -16.66 -13.65 -6.98
CA LYS A 75 -17.56 -14.58 -7.67
C LYS A 75 -16.80 -15.65 -8.45
N TRP A 76 -15.73 -15.25 -9.15
CA TRP A 76 -14.89 -16.17 -9.93
C TRP A 76 -14.13 -17.18 -9.05
N ARG A 77 -13.84 -16.84 -7.80
CA ARG A 77 -13.19 -17.74 -6.83
C ARG A 77 -13.97 -19.01 -6.52
N TRP A 78 -15.29 -19.02 -6.74
CA TRP A 78 -16.12 -20.23 -6.59
C TRP A 78 -16.14 -21.12 -7.85
N VAL A 79 -15.77 -20.60 -9.01
CA VAL A 79 -15.80 -21.36 -10.27
C VAL A 79 -14.91 -22.62 -10.22
N PRO A 80 -13.66 -22.57 -9.72
CA PRO A 80 -12.86 -23.79 -9.53
C PRO A 80 -13.53 -24.85 -8.65
N MET A 81 -14.27 -24.43 -7.61
CA MET A 81 -15.01 -25.36 -6.75
C MET A 81 -16.17 -26.02 -7.49
N ILE A 82 -16.91 -25.27 -8.30
CA ILE A 82 -18.00 -25.81 -9.12
C ILE A 82 -17.45 -26.81 -10.15
N ILE A 83 -16.34 -26.48 -10.83
CA ILE A 83 -15.67 -27.37 -11.79
C ILE A 83 -15.20 -28.66 -11.09
N PHE A 84 -14.66 -28.55 -9.88
CA PHE A 84 -14.24 -29.71 -9.10
C PHE A 84 -15.42 -30.65 -8.78
N PHE A 85 -16.55 -30.12 -8.33
CA PHE A 85 -17.75 -30.91 -8.06
C PHE A 85 -18.35 -31.51 -9.34
N ALA A 86 -18.31 -30.79 -10.47
CA ALA A 86 -18.69 -31.35 -11.76
C ALA A 86 -17.82 -32.56 -12.13
N GLY A 87 -16.51 -32.49 -11.89
CA GLY A 87 -15.58 -33.61 -12.09
C GLY A 87 -15.90 -34.83 -11.20
N VAL A 88 -16.26 -34.60 -9.92
CA VAL A 88 -16.74 -35.68 -9.03
C VAL A 88 -18.02 -36.31 -9.58
N GLY A 89 -18.97 -35.49 -10.06
CA GLY A 89 -20.21 -35.96 -10.66
C GLY A 89 -19.97 -36.86 -11.89
N LEU A 90 -19.05 -36.48 -12.77
CA LEU A 90 -18.68 -37.31 -13.93
C LEU A 90 -18.06 -38.65 -13.52
N MET A 91 -17.18 -38.66 -12.53
CA MET A 91 -16.58 -39.91 -12.01
C MET A 91 -17.63 -40.84 -11.38
N LEU A 92 -18.67 -40.29 -10.75
CA LEU A 92 -19.77 -41.08 -10.20
C LEU A 92 -20.61 -41.76 -11.28
N ILE A 93 -20.77 -41.13 -12.45
CA ILE A 93 -21.47 -41.75 -13.60
C ILE A 93 -20.76 -43.03 -14.04
N ASP A 94 -19.43 -43.00 -14.17
CA ASP A 94 -18.65 -44.22 -14.48
C ASP A 94 -18.78 -45.27 -13.37
N GLY A 95 -18.80 -44.88 -12.10
CA GLY A 95 -19.05 -45.81 -10.99
C GLY A 95 -20.41 -46.52 -11.09
N ILE A 96 -21.45 -45.79 -11.51
CA ILE A 96 -22.79 -46.36 -11.74
C ILE A 96 -22.82 -47.26 -12.97
N LEU A 97 -22.19 -46.83 -14.07
CA LEU A 97 -22.10 -47.63 -15.31
C LEU A 97 -21.34 -48.94 -15.07
N MET A 98 -20.29 -48.91 -14.26
CA MET A 98 -19.52 -50.07 -13.85
C MET A 98 -20.35 -51.05 -13.01
N LEU A 99 -21.24 -50.55 -12.14
CA LEU A 99 -22.22 -51.38 -11.42
C LEU A 99 -23.26 -52.02 -12.35
N LEU A 100 -23.57 -51.37 -13.47
CA LEU A 100 -24.48 -51.88 -14.51
C LEU A 100 -23.78 -52.81 -15.53
N GLY A 101 -22.47 -53.07 -15.36
CA GLY A 101 -21.70 -54.00 -16.20
C GLY A 101 -21.02 -53.36 -17.42
N TYR A 102 -21.10 -52.04 -17.60
CA TYR A 102 -20.40 -51.30 -18.66
C TYR A 102 -19.02 -50.85 -18.16
N SER A 103 -17.98 -51.04 -18.96
CA SER A 103 -16.57 -50.77 -18.57
C SER A 103 -15.93 -49.68 -19.43
N ASP A 104 -16.57 -48.52 -19.47
CA ASP A 104 -16.00 -47.31 -20.06
C ASP A 104 -15.37 -46.42 -18.97
N PHE A 105 -14.20 -45.84 -19.26
CA PHE A 105 -13.46 -44.94 -18.35
C PHE A 105 -13.41 -43.49 -18.86
N ILE A 106 -14.31 -43.16 -19.77
CA ILE A 106 -14.32 -41.87 -20.48
C ILE A 106 -14.65 -40.74 -19.50
N PHE A 107 -15.58 -40.96 -18.57
CA PHE A 107 -16.02 -39.91 -17.64
C PHE A 107 -15.02 -39.70 -16.47
N ILE A 108 -14.29 -40.73 -16.06
CA ILE A 108 -13.17 -40.65 -15.10
C ILE A 108 -12.04 -39.82 -15.70
N THR A 109 -11.68 -40.09 -16.95
CA THR A 109 -10.65 -39.31 -17.66
C THR A 109 -11.08 -37.85 -17.80
N GLY A 110 -12.35 -37.61 -18.18
CA GLY A 110 -12.92 -36.26 -18.23
C GLY A 110 -12.92 -35.54 -16.88
N GLY A 111 -13.28 -36.24 -15.80
CA GLY A 111 -13.24 -35.70 -14.44
C GLY A 111 -11.84 -35.28 -14.00
N LEU A 112 -10.81 -36.08 -14.32
CA LEU A 112 -9.41 -35.74 -14.02
C LEU A 112 -8.96 -34.48 -14.77
N VAL A 113 -9.34 -34.33 -16.04
CA VAL A 113 -9.05 -33.13 -16.83
C VAL A 113 -9.71 -31.89 -16.22
N LEU A 114 -10.96 -32.01 -15.76
CA LEU A 114 -11.65 -30.90 -15.07
C LEU A 114 -10.96 -30.51 -13.76
N TRP A 115 -10.44 -31.48 -13.00
CA TRP A 115 -9.69 -31.18 -11.77
C TRP A 115 -8.39 -30.44 -12.05
N VAL A 116 -7.64 -30.83 -13.08
CA VAL A 116 -6.44 -30.11 -13.52
C VAL A 116 -6.81 -28.67 -13.91
N ALA A 117 -7.88 -28.49 -14.69
CA ALA A 117 -8.37 -27.16 -15.08
C ALA A 117 -8.76 -26.31 -13.85
N ALA A 118 -9.45 -26.89 -12.87
CA ALA A 118 -9.82 -26.22 -11.62
C ALA A 118 -8.58 -25.75 -10.84
N VAL A 119 -7.54 -26.60 -10.72
CA VAL A 119 -6.29 -26.26 -10.02
C VAL A 119 -5.53 -25.14 -10.74
N VAL A 120 -5.43 -25.19 -12.07
CA VAL A 120 -4.78 -24.14 -12.86
C VAL A 120 -5.52 -22.82 -12.72
N MET A 121 -6.84 -22.83 -12.82
CA MET A 121 -7.68 -21.63 -12.66
C MET A 121 -7.56 -21.05 -11.24
N ALA A 122 -7.62 -21.89 -10.21
CA ALA A 122 -7.43 -21.47 -8.82
C ALA A 122 -6.06 -20.83 -8.57
N ARG A 123 -5.00 -21.37 -9.19
CA ARG A 123 -3.65 -20.80 -9.11
C ARG A 123 -3.55 -19.46 -9.82
N SER A 124 -4.22 -19.31 -10.97
CA SER A 124 -4.29 -18.04 -11.71
C SER A 124 -5.01 -16.97 -10.89
N LEU A 125 -6.18 -17.31 -10.33
CA LEU A 125 -6.98 -16.38 -9.51
C LEU A 125 -6.24 -15.90 -8.28
N ARG A 126 -5.50 -16.78 -7.58
CA ARG A 126 -4.65 -16.39 -6.44
C ARG A 126 -3.53 -15.41 -6.81
N ARG A 127 -3.07 -15.41 -8.07
CA ARG A 127 -2.04 -14.46 -8.52
C ARG A 127 -2.63 -13.09 -8.87
N SER A 128 -3.91 -13.03 -9.23
CA SER A 128 -4.61 -11.80 -9.61
C SER A 128 -5.26 -11.06 -8.44
N ASP A 129 -5.05 -11.51 -7.20
CA ASP A 129 -5.63 -10.86 -6.03
C ASP A 129 -5.14 -9.41 -5.92
N LEU A 130 -6.10 -8.48 -5.93
CA LEU A 130 -5.85 -7.06 -5.71
C LEU A 130 -5.40 -6.84 -4.26
N GLN A 131 -4.36 -6.03 -4.11
CA GLN A 131 -3.89 -5.58 -2.81
C GLN A 131 -4.76 -4.43 -2.30
N ASP A 132 -4.80 -4.24 -0.99
CA ASP A 132 -5.53 -3.13 -0.38
C ASP A 132 -4.86 -1.78 -0.70
N PHE A 133 -5.67 -0.72 -0.73
CA PHE A 133 -5.15 0.64 -0.84
C PHE A 133 -4.38 1.03 0.42
N SER A 134 -3.30 1.80 0.24
CA SER A 134 -2.57 2.40 1.36
C SER A 134 -3.48 3.33 2.19
N PRO A 135 -3.38 3.37 3.54
CA PRO A 135 -4.08 4.37 4.37
C PRO A 135 -3.81 5.81 3.93
N ARG A 136 -2.64 6.07 3.34
CA ARG A 136 -2.29 7.37 2.75
C ARG A 136 -3.19 7.79 1.60
N TYR A 137 -3.84 6.85 0.92
CA TYR A 137 -4.80 7.16 -0.14
C TYR A 137 -5.99 7.95 0.40
N LYS A 138 -6.59 7.47 1.51
CA LYS A 138 -7.69 8.14 2.19
C LYS A 138 -7.22 9.47 2.79
N GLY A 139 -6.09 9.45 3.50
CA GLY A 139 -5.54 10.64 4.12
C GLY A 139 -5.19 11.76 3.12
N THR A 140 -4.69 11.40 1.94
CA THR A 140 -4.41 12.40 0.88
C THR A 140 -5.71 12.97 0.33
N LYS A 141 -6.74 12.13 0.12
CA LYS A 141 -8.06 12.63 -0.30
C LYS A 141 -8.61 13.64 0.70
N GLU A 142 -8.48 13.36 1.99
CA GLU A 142 -8.91 14.26 3.07
C GLU A 142 -8.10 15.57 3.08
N ILE A 143 -6.78 15.52 2.91
CA ILE A 143 -5.94 16.73 2.75
C ILE A 143 -6.40 17.56 1.54
N LEU A 144 -6.61 16.93 0.39
CA LEU A 144 -7.06 17.63 -0.83
C LEU A 144 -8.47 18.21 -0.66
N TYR A 145 -9.34 17.51 0.08
CA TYR A 145 -10.68 17.98 0.39
C TYR A 145 -10.64 19.25 1.26
N THR A 146 -9.84 19.26 2.33
CA THR A 146 -9.69 20.43 3.20
C THR A 146 -9.03 21.60 2.46
N LEU A 147 -7.96 21.35 1.70
CA LEU A 147 -7.25 22.41 0.96
C LEU A 147 -8.05 22.97 -0.22
N ARG A 148 -9.09 22.28 -0.68
CA ARG A 148 -9.97 22.78 -1.75
C ARG A 148 -10.64 24.09 -1.34
N ASP A 149 -11.06 24.20 -0.08
CA ASP A 149 -11.87 25.32 0.38
C ASP A 149 -11.03 26.61 0.50
N ASP A 150 -9.70 26.47 0.67
CA ASP A 150 -8.73 27.57 0.69
C ASP A 150 -8.14 27.90 -0.70
N LEU A 151 -8.53 27.17 -1.74
CA LEU A 151 -7.94 27.29 -3.07
C LEU A 151 -8.47 28.53 -3.80
N ARG A 152 -7.64 29.20 -4.61
CA ARG A 152 -8.11 30.29 -5.48
C ARG A 152 -9.18 29.76 -6.46
N PRO A 153 -10.25 30.52 -6.75
CA PRO A 153 -11.22 30.14 -7.77
C PRO A 153 -10.54 29.82 -9.10
N ASN A 154 -10.97 28.73 -9.75
CA ASN A 154 -10.42 28.22 -11.02
C ASN A 154 -8.93 27.84 -11.00
N SER A 155 -8.29 27.74 -9.84
CA SER A 155 -6.93 27.19 -9.77
C SER A 155 -6.94 25.66 -9.63
N THR A 156 -5.79 25.06 -9.88
CA THR A 156 -5.58 23.61 -9.86
C THR A 156 -4.52 23.22 -8.83
N PHE A 157 -4.55 21.97 -8.42
CA PHE A 157 -3.43 21.37 -7.71
C PHE A 157 -2.35 20.97 -8.72
N LEU A 158 -1.09 21.16 -8.34
CA LEU A 158 0.07 20.74 -9.12
C LEU A 158 0.97 19.84 -8.30
N GLY A 159 1.34 18.67 -8.82
CA GLY A 159 2.25 17.74 -8.16
C GLY A 159 1.92 16.28 -8.41
N HIS A 160 2.26 15.43 -7.46
CA HIS A 160 2.04 14.00 -7.57
C HIS A 160 1.87 13.34 -6.21
N LEU A 161 1.20 12.20 -6.22
CA LEU A 161 0.99 11.29 -5.11
C LEU A 161 1.55 9.93 -5.52
N ASP A 162 2.59 9.50 -4.83
CA ASP A 162 3.24 8.20 -5.05
C ASP A 162 2.98 7.27 -3.85
N LEU A 163 2.13 6.28 -4.06
CA LEU A 163 1.75 5.25 -3.10
C LEU A 163 2.30 3.86 -3.50
N THR A 164 3.31 3.81 -4.38
CA THR A 164 3.92 2.55 -4.83
C THR A 164 4.72 1.82 -3.74
N GLY A 165 4.97 2.49 -2.62
CA GLY A 165 5.66 1.94 -1.45
C GLY A 165 7.02 2.56 -1.21
N ALA A 166 7.43 2.60 0.07
CA ALA A 166 8.61 3.33 0.49
C ALA A 166 9.94 2.58 0.32
N MET A 167 9.89 1.26 0.13
CA MET A 167 11.08 0.40 0.06
C MET A 167 11.29 -0.22 -1.34
N LEU A 168 10.99 0.56 -2.38
CA LEU A 168 11.29 0.17 -3.75
C LEU A 168 12.78 0.40 -4.09
N PRO A 169 13.40 -0.48 -4.90
CA PRO A 169 14.80 -0.30 -5.33
C PRO A 169 15.06 1.03 -6.03
N THR A 170 14.07 1.58 -6.74
CA THR A 170 14.14 2.89 -7.41
C THR A 170 14.21 4.07 -6.45
N LYS A 171 13.84 3.87 -5.17
CA LYS A 171 13.80 4.90 -4.12
C LYS A 171 14.98 4.82 -3.15
N VAL A 172 16.00 4.03 -3.48
CA VAL A 172 17.24 3.93 -2.67
C VAL A 172 18.01 5.24 -2.81
N ALA A 173 18.11 5.99 -1.72
CA ALA A 173 18.87 7.23 -1.67
C ALA A 173 20.36 6.97 -1.42
N ARG A 174 20.68 5.95 -0.61
CA ARG A 174 22.06 5.59 -0.28
C ARG A 174 22.15 4.15 0.20
N THR A 175 23.26 3.51 -0.14
CA THR A 175 23.67 2.23 0.45
C THR A 175 24.91 2.47 1.31
N SER A 176 24.94 1.90 2.52
CA SER A 176 26.12 1.94 3.38
C SER A 176 26.45 0.56 3.92
N LYS A 177 27.72 0.34 4.21
CA LYS A 177 28.20 -0.83 4.93
C LYS A 177 28.47 -0.44 6.38
N ASP A 178 28.07 -1.32 7.28
CA ASP A 178 28.37 -1.21 8.71
C ASP A 178 29.81 -1.71 8.99
N ALA A 179 30.33 -1.49 10.20
CA ALA A 179 31.66 -1.96 10.62
C ALA A 179 31.85 -3.50 10.51
N GLN A 180 30.75 -4.24 10.42
CA GLN A 180 30.71 -5.70 10.26
C GLN A 180 30.41 -6.13 8.80
N ASP A 181 30.68 -5.24 7.83
CA ASP A 181 30.40 -5.38 6.39
C ASP A 181 28.92 -5.70 6.07
N ARG A 182 28.00 -5.23 6.92
CA ARG A 182 26.56 -5.45 6.74
C ARG A 182 25.97 -4.33 5.89
N THR A 183 25.42 -4.67 4.74
CA THR A 183 24.77 -3.71 3.85
C THR A 183 23.44 -3.21 4.44
N THR A 184 23.33 -1.89 4.58
CA THR A 184 22.11 -1.18 4.96
C THR A 184 21.74 -0.20 3.87
N GLU A 185 20.48 -0.23 3.44
CA GLU A 185 19.91 0.68 2.46
C GLU A 185 19.05 1.73 3.14
N TYR A 186 19.19 2.95 2.68
CA TYR A 186 18.42 4.11 3.09
C TYR A 186 17.53 4.49 1.92
N PHE A 187 16.23 4.44 2.15
CA PHE A 187 15.22 4.79 1.19
C PHE A 187 14.71 6.20 1.47
N ARG A 188 14.40 6.93 0.42
CA ARG A 188 13.74 8.24 0.48
C ARG A 188 12.56 8.20 -0.47
N ASP A 189 11.36 8.21 0.10
CA ASP A 189 10.11 8.14 -0.62
C ASP A 189 9.34 9.46 -0.45
N GLU A 190 9.32 10.29 -1.49
CA GLU A 190 8.48 11.49 -1.54
C GLU A 190 7.08 11.10 -2.01
N TRP A 191 6.26 10.69 -1.06
CA TRP A 191 4.95 10.10 -1.37
C TRP A 191 3.89 11.15 -1.69
N LEU A 192 4.08 12.41 -1.28
CA LEU A 192 3.20 13.51 -1.64
C LEU A 192 4.04 14.75 -1.97
N ALA A 193 3.83 15.28 -3.17
CA ALA A 193 4.29 16.61 -3.56
C ALA A 193 3.07 17.40 -4.05
N LEU A 194 2.79 18.52 -3.41
CA LEU A 194 1.64 19.37 -3.70
C LEU A 194 2.07 20.82 -3.80
N LYS A 195 1.60 21.50 -4.83
CA LYS A 195 1.69 22.94 -5.02
C LYS A 195 0.29 23.46 -5.30
N ALA A 196 -0.11 24.48 -4.55
CA ALA A 196 -1.43 25.10 -4.65
C ALA A 196 -1.30 26.62 -4.60
N LYS A 197 -2.17 27.32 -5.34
CA LYS A 197 -2.37 28.76 -5.19
C LYS A 197 -3.63 28.98 -4.36
N LEU A 198 -3.48 29.66 -3.24
CA LEU A 198 -4.52 29.87 -2.26
C LEU A 198 -5.34 31.10 -2.60
N TYR A 199 -6.53 31.20 -1.99
CA TYR A 199 -7.51 32.26 -2.22
C TYR A 199 -6.92 33.66 -2.00
N ASP A 200 -6.11 33.79 -0.96
CA ASP A 200 -5.43 35.00 -0.53
C ASP A 200 -4.22 35.40 -1.43
N GLY A 201 -3.94 34.61 -2.45
CA GLY A 201 -2.82 34.80 -3.38
C GLY A 201 -1.53 34.12 -2.94
N ASN A 202 -1.49 33.50 -1.75
CA ASN A 202 -0.35 32.76 -1.26
C ASN A 202 -0.09 31.52 -2.12
N ILE A 203 1.17 31.09 -2.18
CA ILE A 203 1.54 29.84 -2.86
C ILE A 203 2.03 28.85 -1.82
N LEU A 204 1.27 27.77 -1.64
CA LEU A 204 1.63 26.66 -0.77
C LEU A 204 2.36 25.59 -1.57
N ARG A 205 3.50 25.12 -1.05
CA ARG A 205 4.19 23.91 -1.51
C ARG A 205 4.40 22.99 -0.32
N VAL A 206 3.92 21.76 -0.43
CA VAL A 206 4.05 20.72 0.59
C VAL A 206 4.70 19.50 -0.04
N SER A 207 5.70 18.96 0.65
CA SER A 207 6.38 17.72 0.27
C SER A 207 6.46 16.84 1.52
N ALA A 208 5.80 15.68 1.47
CA ALA A 208 5.85 14.69 2.54
C ALA A 208 6.76 13.54 2.10
N ILE A 209 7.81 13.31 2.89
CA ILE A 209 8.88 12.39 2.57
C ILE A 209 8.99 11.36 3.69
N GLN A 210 8.92 10.08 3.36
CA GLN A 210 9.25 9.00 4.27
C GLN A 210 10.69 8.53 4.01
N LYS A 211 11.52 8.60 5.05
CA LYS A 211 12.84 7.99 5.08
C LYS A 211 12.74 6.64 5.78
N SER A 212 13.21 5.59 5.13
CA SER A 212 13.19 4.23 5.70
C SER A 212 14.59 3.63 5.69
N LYS A 213 14.90 2.82 6.70
CA LYS A 213 16.19 2.13 6.81
C LYS A 213 15.97 0.63 6.85
N LYS A 214 16.59 -0.10 5.92
CA LYS A 214 16.51 -1.57 5.84
C LYS A 214 17.89 -2.18 5.81
N ARG A 215 18.13 -3.21 6.63
CA ARG A 215 19.30 -4.06 6.51
C ARG A 215 19.01 -5.19 5.53
N LYS A 216 19.87 -5.37 4.53
CA LYS A 216 19.79 -6.51 3.60
C LYS A 216 20.04 -7.84 4.32
N SER A 217 19.56 -8.92 3.73
CA SER A 217 19.88 -10.26 4.19
C SER A 217 21.37 -10.50 4.03
N TYR A 218 21.95 -11.27 4.95
CA TYR A 218 23.37 -11.58 4.90
C TYR A 218 23.63 -12.93 5.53
N TRP A 219 24.69 -13.58 5.10
CA TRP A 219 25.13 -14.84 5.68
C TRP A 219 26.00 -14.57 6.91
N LYS A 220 25.71 -15.27 8.01
CA LYS A 220 26.49 -15.20 9.23
C LYS A 220 26.86 -16.60 9.69
N ARG A 221 28.14 -16.84 9.96
CA ARG A 221 28.61 -18.06 10.62
C ARG A 221 28.12 -18.09 12.06
N SER A 222 27.48 -19.18 12.47
CA SER A 222 27.12 -19.42 13.86
C SER A 222 28.38 -19.66 14.69
N ARG A 223 28.54 -18.94 15.81
CA ARG A 223 29.66 -19.16 16.74
C ARG A 223 29.60 -20.53 17.43
N ILE A 224 28.39 -21.05 17.67
CA ILE A 224 28.17 -22.30 18.42
C ILE A 224 28.30 -23.52 17.50
N SER A 225 27.64 -23.50 16.34
CA SER A 225 27.56 -24.66 15.44
C SER A 225 28.56 -24.63 14.29
N GLY A 226 29.24 -23.51 14.05
CA GLY A 226 30.13 -23.32 12.88
C GLY A 226 29.41 -23.22 11.52
N LYS A 227 28.13 -23.59 11.45
CA LYS A 227 27.29 -23.54 10.23
C LYS A 227 26.95 -22.11 9.80
N MET A 228 26.91 -21.89 8.48
CA MET A 228 26.43 -20.65 7.88
C MET A 228 24.91 -20.55 8.00
N LYS A 229 24.42 -19.44 8.55
CA LYS A 229 22.98 -19.16 8.66
C LYS A 229 22.66 -17.86 7.94
N MET A 230 21.69 -17.89 7.02
CA MET A 230 21.15 -16.68 6.42
C MET A 230 20.41 -15.90 7.49
N LYS A 231 20.75 -14.63 7.67
CA LYS A 231 20.01 -13.70 8.50
C LYS A 231 19.04 -12.94 7.61
N PRO A 232 17.73 -12.95 7.92
CA PRO A 232 16.75 -12.27 7.10
C PRO A 232 16.97 -10.75 7.15
N GLU A 233 16.40 -10.12 6.15
CA GLU A 233 16.29 -8.67 6.08
C GLU A 233 15.63 -8.14 7.36
N LYS A 234 16.11 -7.00 7.85
CA LYS A 234 15.57 -6.39 9.07
C LYS A 234 15.29 -4.91 8.81
N PHE A 235 14.03 -4.52 9.01
CA PHE A 235 13.62 -3.14 9.07
C PHE A 235 14.23 -2.48 10.31
N LYS A 236 14.92 -1.35 10.14
CA LYS A 236 15.66 -0.66 11.21
C LYS A 236 14.95 0.60 11.72
N GLY A 237 14.01 1.16 10.96
CA GLY A 237 13.25 2.34 11.37
C GLY A 237 12.77 3.18 10.20
N THR A 238 11.81 4.04 10.50
CA THR A 238 11.18 5.05 9.64
C THR A 238 11.33 6.42 10.29
N GLU A 239 11.44 7.45 9.46
CA GLU A 239 11.26 8.85 9.84
C GLU A 239 10.45 9.53 8.75
N HIS A 240 9.53 10.43 9.11
CA HIS A 240 8.80 11.24 8.14
C HIS A 240 9.25 12.68 8.23
N ASP A 241 9.66 13.25 7.10
CA ASP A 241 9.92 14.67 6.96
C ASP A 241 8.74 15.31 6.22
N LEU A 242 8.22 16.40 6.77
CA LEU A 242 7.27 17.28 6.12
C LEU A 242 7.99 18.59 5.79
N LYS A 243 8.20 18.84 4.50
CA LYS A 243 8.78 20.08 3.99
C LYS A 243 7.66 20.98 3.48
N VAL A 244 7.57 22.17 4.02
CA VAL A 244 6.54 23.14 3.64
C VAL A 244 7.19 24.45 3.26
N ARG A 245 6.70 25.05 2.20
CA ARG A 245 7.04 26.41 1.78
C ARG A 245 5.76 27.16 1.46
N ILE A 246 5.54 28.25 2.18
CA ILE A 246 4.44 29.19 1.95
C ILE A 246 5.07 30.48 1.43
N VAL A 247 4.75 30.86 0.20
CA VAL A 247 5.11 32.17 -0.35
C VAL A 247 3.96 33.11 -0.04
N ALA A 248 4.21 34.09 0.82
CA ALA A 248 3.20 35.05 1.24
C ALA A 248 2.96 36.09 0.13
N ASN A 249 1.70 36.49 -0.04
CA ASN A 249 1.32 37.61 -0.86
C ASN A 249 1.77 38.90 -0.15
N PRO A 250 2.78 39.63 -0.69
CA PRO A 250 3.34 40.79 -0.01
C PRO A 250 2.36 41.95 0.09
N GLU A 251 1.30 42.00 -0.72
CA GLU A 251 0.31 43.07 -0.67
C GLU A 251 -0.62 42.93 0.54
N VAL A 252 -0.91 41.69 0.95
CA VAL A 252 -1.92 41.39 1.98
C VAL A 252 -1.29 41.01 3.32
N TYR A 253 -0.14 40.35 3.30
CA TYR A 253 0.48 39.80 4.51
C TYR A 253 1.90 40.31 4.75
N THR A 254 2.24 40.39 6.03
CA THR A 254 3.61 40.42 6.55
C THR A 254 3.87 39.11 7.29
N ILE A 255 5.12 38.64 7.23
CA ILE A 255 5.52 37.45 7.97
C ILE A 255 6.00 37.88 9.36
N ALA A 256 5.34 37.36 10.38
CA ALA A 256 5.76 37.56 11.77
C ALA A 256 7.10 36.86 12.01
N ARG A 257 8.00 37.54 12.73
CA ARG A 257 9.29 36.95 13.14
C ARG A 257 9.11 35.81 14.15
N ALA A 258 8.02 35.83 14.91
CA ALA A 258 7.70 34.80 15.89
C ALA A 258 6.18 34.62 15.98
N SER A 259 5.75 33.36 16.12
CA SER A 259 4.38 32.99 16.50
C SER A 259 4.42 32.32 17.87
N PRO A 260 3.41 32.52 18.74
CA PRO A 260 3.30 31.79 20.01
C PRO A 260 3.09 30.28 19.79
N THR A 261 2.41 29.89 18.73
CA THR A 261 2.03 28.50 18.44
C THR A 261 3.01 27.77 17.52
N PHE A 262 3.80 28.50 16.73
CA PHE A 262 4.69 27.91 15.74
C PHE A 262 6.13 28.42 15.89
N LYS A 263 7.00 27.58 16.44
CA LYS A 263 8.43 27.87 16.69
C LYS A 263 9.31 26.68 16.36
N GLN A 264 10.59 26.92 16.09
CA GLN A 264 11.57 25.84 15.99
C GLN A 264 11.63 25.07 17.33
N GLY A 265 11.66 23.74 17.24
CA GLY A 265 11.62 22.84 18.41
C GLY A 265 10.22 22.58 18.97
N SER A 266 9.19 23.30 18.52
CA SER A 266 7.81 23.01 18.94
C SER A 266 7.31 21.70 18.33
N SER A 267 6.52 20.97 19.12
CA SER A 267 5.84 19.75 18.69
C SER A 267 4.38 20.05 18.40
N ILE A 268 3.94 19.73 17.18
CA ILE A 268 2.57 19.91 16.71
C ILE A 268 2.08 18.54 16.25
N GLY A 269 1.16 17.95 17.01
CA GLY A 269 0.77 16.56 16.85
C GLY A 269 1.99 15.62 16.93
N LYS A 270 2.13 14.75 15.93
CA LYS A 270 3.26 13.80 15.81
C LYS A 270 4.54 14.40 15.19
N TYR A 271 4.55 15.68 14.83
CA TYR A 271 5.69 16.34 14.18
C TYR A 271 6.40 17.32 15.12
N THR A 272 7.73 17.40 14.98
CA THR A 272 8.56 18.42 15.64
C THR A 272 9.18 19.32 14.57
N ILE A 273 9.09 20.65 14.74
CA ILE A 273 9.65 21.62 13.79
C ILE A 273 11.17 21.66 13.95
N ARG A 274 11.91 21.07 13.01
CA ARG A 274 13.38 20.99 13.09
C ARG A 274 14.06 22.26 12.59
N GLN A 275 13.54 22.83 11.51
CA GLN A 275 14.08 24.02 10.86
C GLN A 275 12.94 24.95 10.47
N LEU A 276 13.11 26.25 10.69
CA LEU A 276 12.19 27.30 10.30
C LEU A 276 12.99 28.48 9.76
N ASN A 277 12.63 28.94 8.56
CA ASN A 277 13.15 30.15 7.95
C ASN A 277 11.96 31.01 7.47
N THR A 278 11.96 32.29 7.80
CA THR A 278 10.92 33.27 7.48
C THR A 278 11.41 34.41 6.58
N GLU A 279 12.60 34.26 5.98
CA GLU A 279 13.25 35.28 5.15
C GLU A 279 12.64 35.38 3.74
N GLY A 280 12.75 36.57 3.13
CA GLY A 280 12.43 36.78 1.72
C GLY A 280 10.95 36.66 1.36
N GLY A 281 10.04 36.96 2.29
CA GLY A 281 8.59 36.86 2.04
C GLY A 281 8.08 35.42 1.95
N MET A 282 8.85 34.46 2.47
CA MET A 282 8.50 33.04 2.47
C MET A 282 8.65 32.43 3.85
N ILE A 283 7.72 31.55 4.21
CA ILE A 283 7.86 30.66 5.36
C ILE A 283 8.30 29.31 4.82
N THR A 284 9.53 28.88 5.11
CA THR A 284 10.04 27.56 4.78
C THR A 284 10.37 26.82 6.06
N PHE A 285 9.81 25.62 6.25
CA PHE A 285 10.13 24.79 7.40
C PHE A 285 10.23 23.30 7.06
N ILE A 286 10.94 22.59 7.92
CA ILE A 286 11.03 21.13 7.89
C ILE A 286 10.58 20.63 9.26
N ALA A 287 9.51 19.85 9.27
CA ALA A 287 9.05 19.13 10.44
C ALA A 287 9.42 17.65 10.32
N ASN A 288 9.85 17.02 11.40
CA ASN A 288 10.19 15.60 11.40
C ASN A 288 9.32 14.83 12.39
N SER A 289 9.03 13.57 12.06
CA SER A 289 8.24 12.66 12.89
C SER A 289 8.94 11.30 12.97
N PRO A 290 9.29 10.81 14.18
CA PRO A 290 9.93 9.51 14.34
C PRO A 290 8.94 8.34 14.31
N PHE A 291 7.63 8.59 14.23
CA PHE A 291 6.60 7.57 14.28
C PHE A 291 6.51 6.79 12.96
N GLU A 292 6.15 5.50 13.01
CA GLU A 292 6.02 4.67 11.79
C GLU A 292 4.83 5.11 10.94
N GLU A 293 3.68 5.36 11.58
CA GLU A 293 2.46 5.82 10.92
C GLU A 293 2.12 7.24 11.39
N VAL A 294 1.94 8.14 10.42
CA VAL A 294 1.53 9.52 10.63
C VAL A 294 0.21 9.76 9.93
N GLU A 295 -0.80 10.16 10.71
CA GLU A 295 -2.12 10.49 10.19
C GLU A 295 -2.11 11.84 9.48
N HIS A 296 -2.96 11.97 8.49
CA HIS A 296 -3.13 13.19 7.69
C HIS A 296 -3.55 14.41 8.53
N GLU A 297 -4.28 14.19 9.62
CA GLU A 297 -4.67 15.24 10.57
C GLU A 297 -3.47 15.98 11.15
N ASN A 298 -2.37 15.27 11.46
CA ASN A 298 -1.14 15.89 11.95
C ASN A 298 -0.51 16.80 10.90
N ILE A 299 -0.59 16.44 9.61
CA ILE A 299 -0.09 17.27 8.51
C ILE A 299 -0.93 18.55 8.42
N LEU A 300 -2.25 18.43 8.47
CA LEU A 300 -3.17 19.57 8.42
C LEU A 300 -2.98 20.51 9.62
N GLN A 301 -2.81 19.98 10.84
CA GLN A 301 -2.53 20.77 12.04
C GLN A 301 -1.22 21.55 11.92
N VAL A 302 -0.17 20.92 11.37
CA VAL A 302 1.11 21.61 11.13
C VAL A 302 0.95 22.73 10.10
N LEU A 303 0.20 22.49 9.02
CA LEU A 303 -0.09 23.51 8.01
C LEU A 303 -0.88 24.67 8.62
N GLN A 304 -1.97 24.39 9.31
CA GLN A 304 -2.79 25.39 10.00
C GLN A 304 -1.96 26.22 10.98
N SER A 305 -1.11 25.57 11.78
CA SER A 305 -0.25 26.25 12.73
C SER A 305 0.77 27.15 12.04
N ALA A 306 1.29 26.77 10.87
CA ALA A 306 2.21 27.61 10.10
C ALA A 306 1.57 28.90 9.60
N TYR A 307 0.26 28.92 9.33
CA TYR A 307 -0.46 30.16 8.97
C TYR A 307 -0.49 31.19 10.10
N SER A 308 -0.30 30.80 11.36
CA SER A 308 -0.20 31.77 12.47
C SER A 308 0.97 32.74 12.35
N LEU A 309 1.96 32.42 11.49
CA LEU A 309 3.07 33.33 11.16
C LEU A 309 2.68 34.41 10.15
N LEU A 310 1.53 34.30 9.47
CA LEU A 310 1.06 35.30 8.54
C LEU A 310 0.20 36.33 9.27
N GLN A 311 0.67 37.57 9.30
CA GLN A 311 -0.07 38.71 9.84
C GLN A 311 -0.64 39.53 8.68
N ARG A 312 -1.95 39.79 8.72
CA ARG A 312 -2.58 40.64 7.72
C ARG A 312 -2.10 42.07 7.93
N LYS A 313 -1.70 42.75 6.85
CA LYS A 313 -1.43 44.19 6.89
C LYS A 313 -2.71 44.91 7.27
N ALA A 314 -2.63 45.83 8.22
CA ALA A 314 -3.75 46.73 8.50
C ALA A 314 -4.07 47.51 7.23
N ALA A 315 -5.37 47.57 6.89
CA ALA A 315 -5.87 48.35 5.77
C ALA A 315 -5.83 49.85 6.11
#